data_AF-A0A8X7BCD9-F1
#
_entry.id   AF-A0A8X7BCD9-F1
#
_cell.length_a   1.000
_cell.length_b   1.000
_cell.length_c   1.000
_cell.angle_alpha   90.00
_cell.angle_beta   90.00
_cell.angle_gamma   90.00
#
_symmetry.space_group_name_H-M   'P 1'
#
loop_
_entity.id
_entity.type
_entity.pdbx_description
1 polymer ?
#
loop_
_entity_poly.entity_id
_entity_poly.type
_entity_poly.pdbx_seq_one_letter_code
_entity_poly.pdbx_strand_id
1 'polypeptide(L)'
;MPGQIDILIGSELFFEILNPEQYDLQEENVILQNTKFGYLVTGTLPQSQQQANCCLISEPSLDITVKKFFELESLPGDSKEITKSEEEIYCEKHFVSTYKRDKTGRFIGYP
;
A
#
# COMPACT_ATOMS: atom_id res chain seq x y z
N MET A 1 15.90 -13.98 4.48
CA MET A 1 14.80 -13.49 5.33
C MET A 1 15.15 -12.08 5.77
N PRO A 2 14.20 -11.12 5.83
CA PRO A 2 14.51 -9.78 6.33
C PRO A 2 14.98 -9.87 7.80
N GLY A 3 15.87 -8.96 8.18
CA GLY A 3 16.36 -8.84 9.55
C GLY A 3 15.30 -8.28 10.51
N GLN A 4 15.67 -8.13 11.78
CA GLN A 4 14.83 -7.47 12.78
C GLN A 4 14.59 -6.01 12.36
N ILE A 5 13.33 -5.56 12.43
CA ILE A 5 12.94 -4.18 12.16
C ILE A 5 12.82 -3.48 13.51
N ASP A 6 13.65 -2.46 13.74
CA ASP A 6 13.61 -1.69 14.99
C ASP A 6 12.53 -0.60 14.95
N ILE A 7 12.27 0.02 13.79
CA ILE A 7 11.35 1.15 13.64
C ILE A 7 10.64 1.09 12.27
N LEU A 8 9.33 1.33 12.26
CA LEU A 8 8.54 1.60 11.05
C LEU A 8 8.12 3.07 11.04
N ILE A 9 8.34 3.76 9.93
CA ILE A 9 8.08 5.20 9.79
C ILE A 9 7.00 5.41 8.73
N GLY A 10 5.93 6.11 9.08
CA GLY A 10 4.86 6.49 8.15
C GLY A 10 5.33 7.54 7.13
N SER A 11 4.73 7.54 5.94
CA SER A 11 5.07 8.49 4.88
C SER A 11 4.84 9.95 5.27
N GLU A 12 3.86 10.19 6.13
CA GLU A 12 3.54 11.53 6.68
C GLU A 12 4.72 12.13 7.47
N LEU A 13 5.52 11.30 8.15
CA LEU A 13 6.65 11.74 8.97
C LEU A 13 7.96 11.80 8.19
N PHE A 14 8.03 11.22 6.99
CA PHE A 14 9.28 11.04 6.25
C PHE A 14 10.04 12.37 6.07
N PHE A 15 9.35 13.39 5.54
CA PHE A 15 9.97 14.69 5.30
C PHE A 15 10.21 15.49 6.59
N GLU A 16 9.48 15.21 7.66
CA GLU A 16 9.68 15.87 8.96
C GLU A 16 10.91 15.36 9.71
N ILE A 17 11.39 14.17 9.37
CA ILE A 17 12.56 13.53 9.98
C ILE A 17 13.85 13.97 9.30
N LEU A 18 13.79 14.38 8.03
CA LEU A 18 14.95 14.88 7.29
C LEU A 18 15.35 16.27 7.80
N ASN A 19 16.64 16.47 8.04
CA ASN A 19 17.21 17.78 8.32
C ASN A 19 17.81 18.37 7.03
N PRO A 20 17.92 19.71 6.90
CA PRO A 20 18.46 20.35 5.70
C PRO A 20 19.94 20.03 5.41
N GLU A 21 20.68 19.59 6.43
CA GLU A 21 22.12 19.34 6.33
C GLU A 21 22.41 18.03 5.59
N GLN A 22 23.28 18.11 4.60
CA GLN A 22 23.71 17.00 3.77
C GLN A 22 25.21 17.13 3.49
N TYR A 23 25.93 16.01 3.56
CA TYR A 23 27.32 15.93 3.11
C TYR A 23 27.40 15.00 1.90
N ASP A 24 27.81 15.57 0.77
CA ASP A 24 28.23 14.79 -0.39
C ASP A 24 29.68 14.36 -0.18
N LEU A 25 29.91 13.05 -0.11
CA LEU A 25 31.24 12.51 0.10
C LEU A 25 32.08 12.50 -1.19
N GLN A 26 31.49 12.83 -2.35
CA GLN A 26 32.09 12.87 -3.70
C GLN A 26 32.69 11.55 -4.20
N GLU A 27 33.12 10.68 -3.31
CA GLU A 27 33.44 9.30 -3.56
C GLU A 27 32.12 8.53 -3.76
N GLU A 28 31.97 7.94 -4.94
CA GLU A 28 30.96 6.91 -5.21
C GLU A 28 29.49 7.40 -5.15
N ASN A 29 29.23 8.70 -5.30
CA ASN A 29 27.89 9.29 -5.16
C ASN A 29 27.23 8.95 -3.81
N VAL A 30 28.01 8.85 -2.73
CA VAL A 30 27.51 8.61 -1.38
C VAL A 30 27.17 9.93 -0.70
N ILE A 31 25.99 9.96 -0.09
CA ILE A 31 25.43 11.12 0.59
C ILE A 31 25.14 10.75 2.04
N LEU A 32 25.62 11.57 2.97
CA LEU A 32 25.18 11.55 4.36
C LEU A 32 24.05 12.57 4.52
N GLN A 33 22.83 12.04 4.67
CA GLN A 33 21.64 12.84 4.93
C GLN A 33 21.42 12.94 6.43
N ASN A 34 21.48 14.14 7.00
CA ASN A 34 21.16 14.34 8.42
C ASN A 34 19.67 14.09 8.66
N THR A 35 19.33 13.34 9.71
CA THR A 35 17.96 13.09 10.16
C THR A 35 17.85 13.26 11.68
N LYS A 36 16.63 13.32 12.21
CA LYS A 36 16.39 13.33 13.67
C LYS A 36 16.94 12.10 14.42
N PHE A 37 17.27 11.02 13.71
CA PHE A 37 17.82 9.78 14.27
C PHE A 37 19.34 9.62 14.01
N GLY A 38 20.01 10.64 13.47
CA GLY A 38 21.41 10.59 13.03
C GLY A 38 21.54 10.62 11.51
N TYR A 39 22.70 10.22 10.99
CA TYR A 39 22.97 10.28 9.55
C TYR A 39 22.47 9.03 8.83
N LEU A 40 21.67 9.24 7.80
CA LEU A 40 21.29 8.23 6.83
C LEU A 40 22.33 8.21 5.70
N VAL A 41 22.97 7.07 5.48
CA VAL A 41 23.87 6.87 4.34
C VAL A 41 23.02 6.49 3.13
N THR A 42 23.05 7.33 2.09
CA THR A 42 22.30 7.15 0.84
C THR A 42 23.25 7.24 -0.35
N GLY A 43 22.80 6.84 -1.54
CA GLY A 43 23.63 6.86 -2.75
C GLY A 43 23.99 5.46 -3.26
N THR A 44 24.90 5.42 -4.23
CA THR A 44 25.25 4.19 -4.95
C THR A 44 26.65 3.71 -4.61
N LEU A 45 26.78 2.79 -3.66
CA LEU A 45 28.06 2.11 -3.46
C LEU A 45 28.36 1.21 -4.69
N PRO A 46 29.61 1.16 -5.20
CA PRO A 46 30.04 0.26 -6.25
C PRO A 46 30.07 -1.16 -5.67
N GLN A 47 28.91 -1.80 -5.62
CA GLN A 47 28.81 -3.17 -5.19
C GLN A 47 29.02 -4.08 -6.41
N SER A 48 30.01 -4.97 -6.31
CA SER A 48 30.21 -6.09 -7.24
C SER A 48 28.93 -6.93 -7.28
N GLN A 49 28.04 -6.68 -8.25
CA GLN A 49 26.86 -7.47 -8.63
C GLN A 49 26.36 -8.44 -7.53
N GLN A 50 26.06 -7.92 -6.35
CA GLN A 50 25.27 -8.67 -5.39
C GLN A 50 23.86 -8.21 -5.64
N GLN A 51 23.11 -9.09 -6.29
CA GLN A 51 21.69 -8.94 -6.59
C GLN A 51 21.01 -8.28 -5.40
N ALA A 52 20.67 -7.00 -5.55
CA ALA A 52 19.90 -6.29 -4.55
C ALA A 52 18.61 -7.09 -4.41
N ASN A 53 18.45 -7.78 -3.28
CA ASN A 53 17.17 -8.34 -2.89
C ASN A 53 16.30 -7.14 -2.54
N CYS A 54 15.81 -6.45 -3.56
CA CYS A 54 14.67 -5.59 -3.42
C CYS A 54 13.55 -6.54 -3.00
N CYS A 55 13.21 -6.52 -1.71
CA CYS A 55 11.98 -7.11 -1.24
C CYS A 55 10.84 -6.26 -1.80
N LEU A 56 10.61 -6.36 -3.10
CA LEU A 56 9.30 -6.15 -3.66
C LEU A 56 8.46 -7.21 -2.97
N ILE A 57 7.79 -6.81 -1.89
CA ILE A 57 6.69 -7.59 -1.38
C ILE A 57 5.73 -7.62 -2.56
N SER A 58 5.73 -8.75 -3.28
CA SER A 58 4.66 -9.04 -4.22
C SER A 58 3.43 -9.13 -3.34
N GLU A 59 2.75 -8.01 -3.16
CA GLU A 59 1.42 -8.02 -2.60
C GLU A 59 0.63 -9.05 -3.43
N PRO A 60 -0.19 -9.88 -2.77
CA PRO A 60 -1.17 -10.61 -3.54
C PRO A 60 -2.00 -9.58 -4.34
N SER A 61 -2.53 -9.97 -5.50
CA SER A 61 -3.29 -9.04 -6.36
C SER A 61 -4.22 -8.18 -5.49
N LEU A 62 -4.34 -6.88 -5.77
CA LEU A 62 -5.11 -5.93 -4.96
C LEU A 62 -6.46 -6.51 -4.48
N ASP A 63 -7.15 -7.24 -5.36
CA ASP A 63 -8.40 -7.94 -5.06
C ASP A 63 -8.33 -8.88 -3.84
N ILE A 64 -7.23 -9.63 -3.70
CA ILE A 64 -6.97 -10.56 -2.59
C ILE A 64 -6.65 -9.78 -1.31
N THR A 65 -5.83 -8.72 -1.38
CA THR A 65 -5.53 -7.92 -0.20
C THR A 65 -6.78 -7.24 0.33
N VAL A 66 -7.55 -6.58 -0.55
CA VAL A 66 -8.79 -5.90 -0.19
C VAL A 66 -9.80 -6.90 0.39
N LYS A 67 -9.92 -8.09 -0.21
CA LYS A 67 -10.78 -9.15 0.32
C LYS A 67 -10.37 -9.55 1.74
N LYS A 68 -9.09 -9.85 1.97
CA LYS A 68 -8.58 -10.22 3.30
C LYS A 68 -8.75 -9.12 4.33
N PHE A 69 -8.57 -7.86 3.92
CA PHE A 69 -8.78 -6.70 4.78
C PHE A 69 -10.21 -6.69 5.33
N PHE A 70 -11.21 -6.79 4.46
CA PHE A 70 -12.61 -6.81 4.89
C PHE A 70 -12.98 -8.10 5.65
N GLU A 71 -12.39 -9.25 5.34
CA GLU A 71 -12.58 -10.49 6.13
C GLU A 71 -12.09 -10.35 7.58
N LEU A 72 -10.96 -9.66 7.79
CA LEU A 72 -10.39 -9.44 9.12
C LEU A 72 -11.16 -8.39 9.94
N GLU A 73 -11.70 -7.37 9.29
CA GLU A 73 -12.52 -6.34 9.96
C GLU A 73 -13.96 -6.80 10.25
N SER A 74 -14.44 -7.87 9.60
CA SER A 74 -15.79 -8.39 9.82
C SER A 74 -15.90 -9.12 11.15
N LEU A 75 -16.95 -8.85 11.93
CA LEU A 75 -17.23 -9.56 13.17
C LEU A 75 -17.88 -10.93 12.88
N PRO A 76 -17.71 -11.93 13.78
CA PRO A 76 -18.43 -13.20 13.66
C PRO A 76 -19.94 -12.96 13.74
N GLY A 77 -20.65 -13.16 12.62
CA GLY A 77 -22.09 -12.88 12.49
C GLY A 77 -22.42 -11.74 11.50
N ASP A 78 -21.43 -11.01 11.01
CA ASP A 78 -21.58 -9.96 9.98
C ASP A 78 -21.79 -10.51 8.56
N SER A 79 -22.50 -11.63 8.41
CA SER A 79 -23.01 -11.99 7.09
C SER A 79 -24.03 -10.92 6.70
N LYS A 80 -23.58 -9.93 5.91
CA LYS A 80 -24.39 -8.82 5.40
C LYS A 80 -25.71 -9.26 4.77
N GLU A 81 -25.86 -10.53 4.37
CA GLU A 81 -27.13 -11.08 3.89
C GLU A 81 -28.23 -11.17 4.96
N ILE A 82 -27.89 -11.27 6.25
CA ILE A 82 -28.87 -11.44 7.35
C ILE A 82 -29.42 -10.08 7.84
N THR A 83 -28.73 -8.97 7.57
CA THR A 83 -29.02 -7.65 8.18
C THR A 83 -29.27 -6.51 7.18
N LYS A 84 -29.50 -6.79 5.89
CA LYS A 84 -29.76 -5.71 4.91
C LYS A 84 -31.02 -4.92 5.26
N SER A 85 -30.94 -3.60 5.24
CA SER A 85 -32.12 -2.74 5.33
C SER A 85 -32.98 -2.84 4.06
N GLU A 86 -34.24 -2.39 4.14
CA GLU A 86 -35.13 -2.36 2.97
C GLU A 86 -34.57 -1.46 1.85
N GLU A 87 -33.92 -0.36 2.23
CA GLU A 87 -33.25 0.55 1.30
C GLU A 87 -32.04 -0.10 0.62
N GLU A 88 -31.25 -0.90 1.34
CA GLU A 88 -30.12 -1.63 0.78
C GLU A 88 -30.59 -2.69 -0.23
N ILE A 89 -31.65 -3.42 0.10
CA ILE A 89 -32.26 -4.40 -0.80
C ILE A 89 -32.80 -3.71 -2.06
N TYR A 90 -33.47 -2.56 -1.91
CA TYR A 90 -33.96 -1.78 -3.03
C TYR A 90 -32.81 -1.29 -3.93
N CYS A 91 -31.77 -0.71 -3.33
CA CYS A 91 -30.60 -0.23 -4.06
C CYS A 91 -29.89 -1.34 -4.83
N GLU A 92 -29.71 -2.51 -4.21
CA GLU A 92 -29.09 -3.66 -4.87
C GLU A 92 -29.93 -4.15 -6.05
N LYS A 93 -31.25 -4.30 -5.87
CA LYS A 93 -32.15 -4.69 -6.96
C LYS A 93 -32.12 -3.68 -8.11
N HIS A 94 -32.16 -2.39 -7.79
CA HIS A 94 -32.10 -1.33 -8.79
C HIS A 94 -30.75 -1.35 -9.53
N PHE A 95 -29.64 -1.53 -8.81
CA PHE A 95 -28.31 -1.64 -9.43
C PHE A 95 -28.21 -2.84 -10.38
N VAL A 96 -28.68 -4.02 -9.94
CA VAL A 96 -28.68 -5.24 -10.77
C VAL A 96 -29.57 -5.10 -12.00
N SER A 97 -30.70 -4.37 -11.92
CA SER A 97 -31.61 -4.21 -13.04
C SER A 97 -31.17 -3.13 -14.04
N THR A 98 -30.46 -2.10 -13.59
CA THR A 98 -30.09 -0.94 -14.42
C THR A 98 -28.63 -0.93 -14.86
N TYR A 99 -27.74 -1.68 -14.21
CA TYR A 99 -26.31 -1.72 -14.55
C TYR A 99 -25.85 -3.09 -15.02
N LYS A 100 -24.93 -3.11 -15.99
CA LYS A 100 -24.20 -4.32 -16.39
C LYS A 100 -22.74 -4.00 -16.65
N ARG A 101 -21.88 -5.02 -16.71
CA ARG A 101 -20.48 -4.85 -17.13
C ARG A 101 -20.35 -4.92 -18.65
N ASP A 102 -19.55 -4.04 -19.22
CA ASP A 102 -19.18 -4.08 -20.63
C ASP A 102 -18.03 -5.08 -20.90
N LYS A 103 -17.59 -5.17 -22.16
CA LYS A 103 -16.51 -6.09 -22.58
C LYS A 103 -15.15 -5.79 -21.93
N THR A 104 -14.98 -4.59 -21.37
CA THR A 104 -13.76 -4.17 -20.65
C THR A 104 -13.89 -4.36 -19.14
N GLY A 105 -15.04 -4.84 -18.66
CA GLY A 105 -15.33 -5.03 -17.24
C GLY A 105 -15.84 -3.79 -16.51
N ARG A 106 -16.09 -2.68 -17.22
CA ARG A 106 -16.61 -1.43 -16.63
C ARG A 106 -18.13 -1.48 -16.51
N PHE A 107 -18.67 -0.92 -15.43
CA PHE A 107 -20.13 -0.82 -15.26
C PHE A 107 -20.71 0.26 -16.18
N ILE A 108 -21.77 -0.09 -16.90
CA ILE A 108 -22.56 0.81 -17.74
C ILE A 108 -24.02 0.76 -17.29
N GLY A 109 -24.60 1.93 -17.04
CA GLY A 109 -26.00 2.10 -16.64
C GLY A 109 -26.91 2.29 -17.85
N TYR A 110 -28.07 1.67 -17.83
CA TYR A 110 -29.17 1.91 -18.76
C TYR A 110 -30.31 2.62 -18.03
N PRO A 111 -31.05 3.50 -18.72
CA PRO A 111 -32.23 4.15 -18.16
C PRO A 111 -33.31 3.13 -17.78
#